data_AF-A0A7J8A575-F1
#
_entry.id   AF-A0A7J8A575-F1
#
_cell.length_a   1.000
_cell.length_b   1.000
_cell.length_c   1.000
_cell.angle_alpha   90.00
_cell.angle_beta   90.00
_cell.angle_gamma   90.00
#
_symmetry.space_group_name_H-M   'P 1'
#
loop_
_entity.id
_entity.type
_entity.pdbx_description
1 polymer ?
#
loop_
_entity_poly.entity_id
_entity_poly.type
_entity_poly.pdbx_seq_one_letter_code
_entity_poly.pdbx_strand_id
1 'polypeptide(L)'
;MEPVETWTPGKVAAWLRGLDDCLQDYCFEDWELPGKYLLQLCPRSLEALAVRPLGHQELILEGVEQLRALSSGLQTENLRSLTERLLEGTRVFQSSVRGRLGGCAEPPADVLSAAVELVREARTLLFWLNRYLFTHLNDFSACQEIGELCRKLGLALQEDSPAAERESQVLRICSHMTGICHSILSCSPQELLEQRAVLEHVQLEDPLGLEIHTTSNCLHFVSQVGTQVSPNSRLQILPGDEIVQVNEQVVVGWPHKNVVRELFREPAKVSLVLKKVPVPETPPQVTGSALGASSGGAMGSSHLSLLSSHLPSLSSPQDHI
;
A
#
# COMPACT_ATOMS: atom_id res chain seq x y z
N MET A 1 17.94 -3.14 6.01
CA MET A 1 17.39 -4.35 5.35
C MET A 1 18.24 -4.63 4.11
N GLU A 2 18.67 -5.87 3.93
CA GLU A 2 19.34 -6.29 2.68
C GLU A 2 18.33 -6.50 1.53
N PRO A 3 18.72 -6.27 0.27
CA PRO A 3 17.85 -6.50 -0.89
C PRO A 3 17.32 -7.93 -0.95
N VAL A 4 16.06 -8.12 -1.36
CA VAL A 4 15.44 -9.45 -1.43
C VAL A 4 16.20 -10.36 -2.41
N GLU A 5 16.74 -9.82 -3.49
CA GLU A 5 17.52 -10.55 -4.50
C GLU A 5 18.74 -11.29 -3.92
N THR A 6 19.31 -10.78 -2.82
CA THR A 6 20.50 -11.34 -2.17
C THR A 6 20.17 -12.32 -1.05
N TRP A 7 18.89 -12.56 -0.76
CA TRP A 7 18.50 -13.46 0.32
C TRP A 7 18.97 -14.89 0.06
N THR A 8 19.50 -15.50 1.11
CA THR A 8 19.83 -16.92 1.13
C THR A 8 18.55 -17.78 1.14
N PRO A 9 18.63 -19.05 0.70
CA PRO A 9 17.49 -19.97 0.79
C PRO A 9 16.89 -20.09 2.19
N GLY A 10 17.73 -20.14 3.23
CA GLY A 10 17.25 -20.17 4.61
C GLY A 10 16.45 -18.92 5.00
N LYS A 11 16.82 -17.74 4.50
CA LYS A 11 16.06 -16.51 4.75
C LYS A 11 14.74 -16.49 3.97
N VAL A 12 14.72 -17.01 2.74
CA VAL A 12 13.48 -17.18 1.96
C VAL A 12 12.53 -18.14 2.66
N ALA A 13 13.03 -19.29 3.13
CA ALA A 13 12.24 -20.24 3.91
C ALA A 13 11.67 -19.59 5.18
N ALA A 14 12.50 -18.86 5.95
CA ALA A 14 12.05 -18.13 7.13
C ALA A 14 10.94 -17.10 6.81
N TRP A 15 11.06 -16.38 5.69
CA TRP A 15 10.00 -15.46 5.24
C TRP A 15 8.70 -16.20 4.89
N LEU A 16 8.77 -17.31 4.13
CA LEU A 16 7.62 -18.13 3.77
C LEU A 16 6.91 -18.71 5.01
N ARG A 17 7.68 -19.06 6.05
CA ARG A 17 7.15 -19.56 7.34
C ARG A 17 6.30 -18.54 8.09
N GLY A 18 6.45 -17.24 7.80
CA GLY A 18 5.63 -16.21 8.43
C GLY A 18 4.41 -15.74 7.62
N LEU A 19 4.18 -16.30 6.42
CA LEU A 19 2.95 -16.11 5.64
C LEU A 19 1.75 -16.79 6.33
N ASP A 20 0.79 -17.38 5.62
CA ASP A 20 -0.37 -17.97 6.29
C ASP A 20 -0.09 -19.36 6.91
N ASP A 21 -0.85 -19.72 7.94
CA ASP A 21 -0.74 -21.00 8.64
C ASP A 21 -1.06 -22.18 7.70
N CYS A 22 -1.93 -21.99 6.70
CA CYS A 22 -2.23 -23.04 5.70
C CYS A 22 -1.05 -23.42 4.80
N LEU A 23 0.02 -22.61 4.78
CA LEU A 23 1.22 -22.85 3.99
C LEU A 23 2.29 -23.64 4.76
N GLN A 24 2.14 -23.85 6.07
CA GLN A 24 3.23 -24.35 6.91
C GLN A 24 3.54 -25.85 6.71
N ASP A 25 2.67 -26.58 6.02
CA ASP A 25 2.88 -27.98 5.66
C ASP A 25 3.91 -28.17 4.54
N TYR A 26 4.28 -27.10 3.82
CA TYR A 26 5.34 -27.17 2.81
C TYR A 26 6.72 -27.20 3.46
N CYS A 27 7.60 -28.07 2.93
CA CYS A 27 9.01 -28.14 3.30
C CYS A 27 9.81 -27.05 2.58
N PHE A 28 9.63 -25.78 2.97
CA PHE A 28 10.27 -24.64 2.32
C PHE A 28 11.81 -24.72 2.33
N GLU A 29 12.38 -25.35 3.35
CA GLU A 29 13.81 -25.55 3.48
C GLU A 29 14.36 -26.42 2.34
N ASP A 30 13.60 -27.41 1.86
CA ASP A 30 13.99 -28.29 0.76
C ASP A 30 13.92 -27.61 -0.61
N TRP A 31 13.24 -26.46 -0.72
CA TRP A 31 13.13 -25.74 -1.98
C TRP A 31 14.47 -25.13 -2.40
N GLU A 32 15.38 -24.91 -1.45
CA GLU A 32 16.68 -24.26 -1.67
C GLU A 32 16.55 -22.99 -2.54
N LEU A 33 15.45 -22.26 -2.34
CA LEU A 33 15.01 -21.17 -3.21
C LEU A 33 15.72 -19.86 -2.84
N PRO A 34 16.66 -19.35 -3.67
CA PRO A 34 17.29 -18.06 -3.40
C PRO A 34 16.35 -16.89 -3.70
N GLY A 35 16.61 -15.75 -3.05
CA GLY A 35 15.75 -14.56 -3.13
C GLY A 35 15.52 -14.01 -4.55
N LYS A 36 16.53 -14.07 -5.42
CA LYS A 36 16.38 -13.71 -6.85
C LYS A 36 15.29 -14.51 -7.58
N TYR A 37 15.09 -15.79 -7.22
CA TYR A 37 14.07 -16.64 -7.82
C TYR A 37 12.74 -16.56 -7.07
N LEU A 38 12.75 -16.25 -5.77
CA LEU A 38 11.54 -15.85 -5.04
C LEU A 38 10.84 -14.70 -5.76
N LEU A 39 11.58 -13.64 -6.11
CA LEU A 39 11.05 -12.49 -6.86
C LEU A 39 10.64 -12.83 -8.30
N GLN A 40 10.82 -14.05 -8.79
CA GLN A 40 10.41 -14.47 -10.13
C GLN A 40 9.33 -15.56 -10.10
N LEU A 41 8.83 -15.91 -8.92
CA LEU A 41 7.76 -16.89 -8.80
C LEU A 41 6.54 -16.48 -9.62
N CYS A 42 5.95 -17.49 -10.24
CA CYS A 42 4.73 -17.48 -11.02
C CYS A 42 3.93 -18.76 -10.74
N PRO A 43 2.66 -18.85 -11.15
CA PRO A 43 1.84 -20.05 -10.94
C PRO A 43 2.53 -21.35 -11.39
N ARG A 44 3.17 -21.33 -12.57
CA ARG A 44 3.88 -22.50 -13.13
C ARG A 44 5.06 -22.96 -12.29
N SER A 45 5.86 -22.03 -11.74
CA SER A 45 6.99 -22.38 -10.88
C SER A 45 6.52 -22.90 -9.52
N LEU A 46 5.40 -22.39 -9.02
CA LEU A 46 4.79 -22.87 -7.77
C LEU A 46 4.24 -24.29 -7.91
N GLU A 47 3.61 -24.62 -9.05
CA GLU A 47 3.20 -26.00 -9.35
C GLU A 47 4.39 -26.97 -9.39
N ALA A 48 5.54 -26.54 -9.93
CA ALA A 48 6.77 -27.31 -9.93
C ALA A 48 7.34 -27.53 -8.52
N LEU A 49 7.04 -26.63 -7.57
CA LEU A 49 7.32 -26.76 -6.14
C LEU A 49 6.20 -27.49 -5.37
N ALA A 50 5.31 -28.17 -6.09
CA ALA A 50 4.15 -28.90 -5.57
C ALA A 50 3.05 -28.05 -4.90
N VAL A 51 3.10 -26.71 -5.06
CA VAL A 51 2.03 -25.81 -4.63
C VAL A 51 0.95 -25.76 -5.71
N ARG A 52 -0.02 -26.68 -5.62
CA ARG A 52 -1.13 -26.81 -6.58
C ARG A 52 -2.42 -26.06 -6.19
N PRO A 53 -2.82 -25.97 -4.90
CA PRO A 53 -4.04 -25.26 -4.53
C PRO A 53 -3.95 -23.78 -4.92
N LEU A 54 -4.95 -23.27 -5.64
CA LEU A 54 -4.96 -21.89 -6.12
C LEU A 54 -4.83 -20.88 -4.97
N GLY A 55 -5.59 -21.06 -3.89
CA GLY A 55 -5.48 -20.16 -2.73
C GLY A 55 -4.08 -20.14 -2.10
N HIS A 56 -3.35 -21.26 -2.12
CA HIS A 56 -1.97 -21.28 -1.62
C HIS A 56 -1.03 -20.54 -2.57
N GLN A 57 -1.24 -20.66 -3.88
CA GLN A 57 -0.47 -19.90 -4.86
C GLN A 57 -0.73 -18.40 -4.72
N GLU A 58 -1.99 -17.99 -4.55
CA GLU A 58 -2.39 -16.59 -4.36
C GLU A 58 -1.71 -15.97 -3.15
N LEU A 59 -1.75 -16.64 -1.99
CA LEU A 59 -1.11 -16.16 -0.76
C LEU A 59 0.40 -15.93 -0.92
N ILE A 60 1.10 -16.85 -1.61
CA ILE A 60 2.54 -16.71 -1.86
C ILE A 60 2.80 -15.60 -2.87
N LEU A 61 2.08 -15.57 -3.98
CA LEU A 61 2.29 -14.60 -5.06
C LEU A 61 1.95 -13.17 -4.62
N GLU A 62 0.92 -12.98 -3.79
CA GLU A 62 0.58 -11.69 -3.21
C GLU A 62 1.71 -11.17 -2.31
N GLY A 63 2.26 -12.02 -1.43
CA GLY A 63 3.42 -11.65 -0.61
C GLY A 63 4.65 -11.33 -1.45
N VAL A 64 4.90 -12.09 -2.53
CA VAL A 64 6.00 -11.83 -3.47
C VAL A 64 5.79 -10.51 -4.22
N GLU A 65 4.55 -10.17 -4.60
CA GLU A 65 4.22 -8.89 -5.22
C GLU A 65 4.56 -7.72 -4.28
N GLN A 66 4.23 -7.83 -2.98
CA GLN A 66 4.61 -6.80 -2.00
C GLN A 66 6.14 -6.67 -1.85
N LEU A 67 6.88 -7.79 -1.83
CA LEU A 67 8.35 -7.75 -1.79
C LEU A 67 8.97 -7.11 -3.03
N ARG A 68 8.41 -7.38 -4.22
CA ARG A 68 8.82 -6.72 -5.48
C ARG A 68 8.56 -5.22 -5.39
N ALA A 69 7.36 -4.82 -4.98
CA ALA A 69 6.96 -3.42 -4.85
C ALA A 69 7.90 -2.65 -3.91
N LEU A 70 8.24 -3.23 -2.74
CA LEU A 70 9.22 -2.64 -1.83
C LEU A 70 10.60 -2.49 -2.50
N SER A 71 11.09 -3.55 -3.15
CA SER A 71 12.44 -3.60 -3.73
C SER A 71 12.61 -2.60 -4.88
N SER A 72 11.63 -2.49 -5.77
CA SER A 72 11.67 -1.53 -6.89
C SER A 72 11.32 -0.11 -6.46
N GLY A 73 10.43 0.02 -5.46
CA GLY A 73 9.83 1.30 -5.09
C GLY A 73 10.77 2.21 -4.30
N LEU A 74 11.60 1.66 -3.40
CA LEU A 74 12.47 2.47 -2.52
C LEU A 74 13.38 3.46 -3.25
N GLN A 75 13.87 3.09 -4.44
CA GLN A 75 14.81 3.93 -5.19
C GLN A 75 14.14 4.84 -6.22
N THR A 76 12.87 4.59 -6.55
CA THR A 76 12.22 5.22 -7.71
C THR A 76 10.99 6.04 -7.32
N GLU A 77 10.30 5.65 -6.25
CA GLU A 77 9.06 6.27 -5.83
C GLU A 77 9.28 7.55 -5.02
N ASN A 78 8.55 8.58 -5.42
CA ASN A 78 8.37 9.84 -4.73
C ASN A 78 6.98 10.40 -5.10
N LEU A 79 6.54 11.47 -4.42
CA LEU A 79 5.21 12.02 -4.65
C LEU A 79 4.97 12.36 -6.13
N ARG A 80 5.98 12.92 -6.82
CA ARG A 80 5.91 13.22 -8.25
C ARG A 80 5.62 11.98 -9.09
N SER A 81 6.48 10.97 -9.01
CA SER A 81 6.37 9.76 -9.84
C SER A 81 5.09 8.98 -9.58
N LEU A 82 4.62 8.92 -8.32
CA LEU A 82 3.34 8.31 -7.97
C LEU A 82 2.16 9.07 -8.56
N THR A 83 2.20 10.40 -8.50
CA THR A 83 1.13 11.25 -9.06
C THR A 83 1.10 11.19 -10.58
N GLU A 84 2.27 11.18 -11.23
CA GLU A 84 2.40 11.03 -12.68
C GLU A 84 1.92 9.65 -13.16
N ARG A 85 2.22 8.57 -12.42
CA ARG A 85 1.69 7.23 -12.71
C ARG A 85 0.16 7.18 -12.60
N LEU A 86 -0.42 7.76 -11.55
CA LEU A 86 -1.87 7.82 -11.41
C LEU A 86 -2.52 8.62 -12.55
N LEU A 87 -1.90 9.73 -12.95
CA LEU A 87 -2.36 10.55 -14.07
C LEU A 87 -2.35 9.75 -15.39
N GLU A 88 -1.28 9.02 -15.66
CA GLU A 88 -1.19 8.18 -16.86
C GLU A 88 -2.17 7.01 -16.83
N GLY A 89 -2.26 6.30 -15.70
CA GLY A 89 -3.26 5.25 -15.50
C GLY A 89 -4.68 5.76 -15.69
N THR A 90 -4.98 6.97 -15.23
CA THR A 90 -6.29 7.62 -15.43
C THR A 90 -6.59 7.84 -16.91
N ARG A 91 -5.60 8.29 -17.69
CA ARG A 91 -5.74 8.50 -19.15
C ARG A 91 -5.95 7.18 -19.91
N VAL A 92 -5.16 6.16 -19.57
CA VAL A 92 -5.27 4.81 -20.16
C VAL A 92 -6.65 4.20 -19.86
N PHE A 93 -7.14 4.38 -18.64
CA PHE A 93 -8.48 3.89 -18.29
C PHE A 93 -9.58 4.67 -19.01
N GLN A 94 -9.48 6.01 -19.10
CA GLN A 94 -10.43 6.83 -19.87
C GLN A 94 -10.51 6.41 -21.35
N SER A 95 -9.38 6.10 -21.98
CA SER A 95 -9.36 5.63 -23.37
C SER A 95 -9.98 4.23 -23.52
N SER A 96 -9.80 3.38 -22.51
CA SER A 96 -10.36 2.02 -22.47
C SER A 96 -11.88 1.99 -22.28
N VAL A 97 -12.46 3.01 -21.64
CA VAL A 97 -13.89 3.11 -21.31
C VAL A 97 -14.72 3.71 -22.45
N ARG A 98 -14.16 4.65 -23.22
CA ARG A 98 -14.92 5.50 -24.15
C ARG A 98 -15.67 4.69 -25.21
N GLY A 99 -16.99 4.81 -25.24
CA GLY A 99 -17.89 4.11 -26.15
C GLY A 99 -18.03 2.60 -25.90
N ARG A 100 -17.45 2.08 -24.82
CA ARG A 100 -17.38 0.63 -24.54
C ARG A 100 -18.23 0.16 -23.38
N LEU A 101 -18.74 1.09 -22.58
CA LEU A 101 -19.73 0.79 -21.54
C LEU A 101 -21.17 0.86 -22.09
N GLY A 102 -21.35 1.33 -23.33
CA GLY A 102 -22.59 1.35 -24.10
C GLY A 102 -23.14 -0.04 -24.43
N GLY A 103 -24.30 -0.42 -23.86
CA GLY A 103 -25.12 -1.55 -24.33
C GLY A 103 -24.74 -2.95 -23.82
N CYS A 104 -23.73 -3.10 -22.96
CA CYS A 104 -23.40 -4.36 -22.30
C CYS A 104 -23.96 -4.39 -20.87
N ALA A 105 -24.56 -5.53 -20.47
CA ALA A 105 -24.99 -5.74 -19.09
C ALA A 105 -23.82 -5.62 -18.12
N GLU A 106 -22.65 -6.16 -18.50
CA GLU A 106 -21.41 -6.13 -17.70
C GLU A 106 -20.27 -5.40 -18.43
N PRO A 107 -19.38 -4.70 -17.70
CA PRO A 107 -18.18 -4.09 -18.30
C PRO A 107 -17.23 -5.15 -18.90
N PRO A 108 -16.54 -4.85 -20.03
CA PRO A 108 -15.54 -5.75 -20.59
C PRO A 108 -14.39 -6.06 -19.61
N ALA A 109 -13.86 -7.28 -19.68
CA ALA A 109 -12.80 -7.75 -18.77
C ALA A 109 -11.54 -6.89 -18.78
N ASP A 110 -11.15 -6.36 -19.94
CA ASP A 110 -10.01 -5.45 -20.08
C ASP A 110 -10.28 -4.07 -19.45
N VAL A 111 -11.53 -3.59 -19.46
CA VAL A 111 -11.94 -2.38 -18.72
C VAL A 111 -11.86 -2.61 -17.22
N LEU A 112 -12.32 -3.77 -16.74
CA LEU A 112 -12.22 -4.14 -15.33
C LEU A 112 -10.76 -4.26 -14.89
N SER A 113 -9.91 -4.89 -15.70
CA SER A 113 -8.47 -4.96 -15.45
C SER A 113 -7.84 -3.57 -15.37
N ALA A 114 -8.17 -2.67 -16.30
CA ALA A 114 -7.67 -1.30 -16.28
C ALA A 114 -8.18 -0.50 -15.07
N ALA A 115 -9.41 -0.76 -14.60
CA ALA A 115 -9.94 -0.16 -13.38
C ALA A 115 -9.19 -0.65 -12.12
N VAL A 116 -8.86 -1.94 -12.04
CA VAL A 116 -8.08 -2.51 -10.95
C VAL A 116 -6.69 -1.89 -10.89
N GLU A 117 -6.00 -1.78 -12.03
CA GLU A 117 -4.70 -1.12 -12.12
C GLU A 117 -4.78 0.35 -11.68
N LEU A 118 -5.82 1.08 -12.12
CA LEU A 118 -6.04 2.47 -11.72
C LEU A 118 -6.23 2.62 -10.20
N VAL A 119 -7.03 1.75 -9.60
CA VAL A 119 -7.23 1.74 -8.13
C VAL A 119 -5.94 1.37 -7.41
N ARG A 120 -5.10 0.49 -7.97
CA ARG A 120 -3.79 0.15 -7.40
C ARG A 120 -2.84 1.36 -7.39
N GLU A 121 -2.74 2.10 -8.50
CA GLU A 121 -1.94 3.32 -8.56
C GLU A 121 -2.46 4.38 -7.57
N ALA A 122 -3.79 4.54 -7.49
CA ALA A 122 -4.43 5.49 -6.58
C ALA A 122 -4.15 5.15 -5.11
N ARG A 123 -4.25 3.87 -4.74
CA ARG A 123 -3.91 3.39 -3.39
C ARG A 123 -2.44 3.62 -3.06
N THR A 124 -1.54 3.37 -4.01
CA THR A 124 -0.10 3.59 -3.80
C THR A 124 0.19 5.06 -3.48
N LEU A 125 -0.41 5.98 -4.24
CA LEU A 125 -0.34 7.42 -3.94
C LEU A 125 -0.97 7.78 -2.59
N LEU A 126 -2.12 7.19 -2.27
CA LEU A 126 -2.82 7.40 -1.00
C LEU A 126 -1.96 6.98 0.21
N PHE A 127 -1.31 5.81 0.15
CA PHE A 127 -0.40 5.35 1.21
C PHE A 127 0.79 6.30 1.38
N TRP A 128 1.33 6.82 0.28
CA TRP A 128 2.40 7.80 0.31
C TRP A 128 1.97 9.13 0.93
N LEU A 129 0.81 9.65 0.53
CA LEU A 129 0.29 10.92 1.02
C LEU A 129 -0.16 10.83 2.47
N ASN A 130 -0.87 9.77 2.88
CA ASN A 130 -1.25 9.58 4.28
C ASN A 130 -0.03 9.72 5.17
N ARG A 131 1.05 9.04 4.81
CA ARG A 131 2.32 9.06 5.51
C ARG A 131 2.97 10.45 5.65
N TYR A 132 2.81 11.33 4.66
CA TYR A 132 3.32 12.70 4.71
C TYR A 132 2.37 13.68 5.42
N LEU A 133 1.07 13.56 5.15
CA LEU A 133 0.02 14.45 5.63
C LEU A 133 -0.27 14.28 7.13
N PHE A 134 -0.14 13.06 7.67
CA PHE A 134 -0.28 12.79 9.11
C PHE A 134 0.73 13.56 9.96
N THR A 135 1.88 13.90 9.39
CA THR A 135 2.99 14.48 10.13
C THR A 135 3.12 16.00 10.00
N HIS A 136 2.61 16.62 8.92
CA HIS A 136 3.04 17.99 8.59
C HIS A 136 2.00 19.00 8.11
N LEU A 137 0.94 18.62 7.39
CA LEU A 137 0.07 19.61 6.74
C LEU A 137 -1.34 19.71 7.33
N ASN A 138 -1.83 18.70 8.06
CA ASN A 138 -3.22 18.64 8.56
C ASN A 138 -4.32 18.83 7.48
N ASP A 139 -3.97 18.82 6.19
CA ASP A 139 -4.90 18.92 5.06
C ASP A 139 -5.00 17.56 4.36
N PHE A 140 -6.13 16.88 4.58
CA PHE A 140 -6.39 15.52 4.09
C PHE A 140 -7.34 15.49 2.90
N SER A 141 -7.74 16.65 2.37
CA SER A 141 -8.79 16.78 1.36
C SER A 141 -8.51 15.91 0.13
N ALA A 142 -7.32 16.03 -0.46
CA ALA A 142 -6.92 15.26 -1.64
C ALA A 142 -6.92 13.74 -1.41
N CYS A 143 -6.47 13.26 -0.24
CA CYS A 143 -6.47 11.82 0.08
C CYS A 143 -7.88 11.26 0.23
N GLN A 144 -8.72 11.96 0.99
CA GLN A 144 -10.11 11.57 1.17
C GLN A 144 -10.85 11.53 -0.16
N GLU A 145 -10.60 12.52 -1.02
CA GLU A 145 -11.20 12.59 -2.34
C GLU A 145 -10.73 11.46 -3.26
N ILE A 146 -9.43 11.14 -3.31
CA ILE A 146 -8.91 10.01 -4.13
C ILE A 146 -9.54 8.69 -3.67
N GLY A 147 -9.60 8.43 -2.36
CA GLY A 147 -10.22 7.22 -1.80
C GLY A 147 -11.71 7.13 -2.15
N GLU A 148 -12.45 8.22 -2.00
CA GLU A 148 -13.87 8.30 -2.37
C GLU A 148 -14.10 8.13 -3.87
N LEU A 149 -13.21 8.66 -4.72
CA LEU A 149 -13.28 8.49 -6.16
C LEU A 149 -13.06 7.03 -6.56
N CYS A 150 -12.12 6.32 -5.93
CA CYS A 150 -11.93 4.88 -6.15
C CYS A 150 -13.18 4.08 -5.78
N ARG A 151 -13.80 4.40 -4.63
CA ARG A 151 -15.05 3.77 -4.20
C ARG A 151 -16.19 4.03 -5.18
N LYS A 152 -16.37 5.29 -5.60
CA LYS A 152 -17.37 5.69 -6.60
C LYS A 152 -17.13 5.03 -7.95
N LEU A 153 -15.88 4.81 -8.34
CA LEU A 153 -15.52 4.10 -9.56
C LEU A 153 -15.98 2.65 -9.51
N GLY A 154 -15.67 1.95 -8.41
CA GLY A 154 -16.12 0.57 -8.20
C GLY A 154 -17.65 0.44 -8.27
N LEU A 155 -18.37 1.35 -7.61
CA LEU A 155 -19.84 1.39 -7.68
C LEU A 155 -20.34 1.67 -9.11
N ALA A 156 -19.78 2.68 -9.79
CA ALA A 156 -20.21 3.05 -11.14
C ALA A 156 -20.04 1.91 -12.15
N LEU A 157 -19.05 1.04 -11.96
CA LEU A 157 -18.82 -0.12 -12.84
C LEU A 157 -19.75 -1.31 -12.52
N GLN A 158 -20.31 -1.36 -11.32
CA GLN A 158 -21.18 -2.45 -10.85
C GLN A 158 -22.67 -2.09 -10.91
N GLU A 159 -23.01 -0.81 -10.86
CA GLU A 159 -24.39 -0.32 -10.82
C GLU A 159 -25.13 -0.58 -12.13
N ASP A 160 -26.34 -1.12 -12.04
CA ASP A 160 -27.25 -1.35 -13.17
C ASP A 160 -27.92 -0.03 -13.60
N SER A 161 -27.09 0.90 -14.07
CA SER A 161 -27.49 2.19 -14.62
C SER A 161 -27.52 2.14 -16.16
N PRO A 162 -28.33 2.99 -16.83
CA PRO A 162 -28.31 3.11 -18.27
C PRO A 162 -26.88 3.35 -18.78
N ALA A 163 -26.49 2.64 -19.83
CA ALA A 163 -25.11 2.58 -20.28
C ALA A 163 -24.44 3.95 -20.56
N ALA A 164 -25.20 4.92 -21.08
CA ALA A 164 -24.71 6.28 -21.32
C ALA A 164 -24.45 7.07 -20.02
N GLU A 165 -25.24 6.81 -18.97
CA GLU A 165 -25.08 7.43 -17.66
C GLU A 165 -23.87 6.83 -16.93
N ARG A 166 -23.71 5.50 -17.03
CA ARG A 166 -22.56 4.76 -16.51
C ARG A 166 -21.24 5.30 -17.06
N GLU A 167 -21.14 5.42 -18.37
CA GLU A 167 -19.94 5.93 -19.03
C GLU A 167 -19.65 7.39 -18.63
N SER A 168 -20.67 8.25 -18.63
CA SER A 168 -20.55 9.65 -18.21
C SER A 168 -20.04 9.79 -16.77
N GLN A 169 -20.58 8.98 -15.86
CA GLN A 169 -20.16 8.94 -14.46
C GLN A 169 -18.69 8.52 -14.32
N VAL A 170 -18.28 7.45 -14.99
CA VAL A 170 -16.89 6.97 -14.99
C VAL A 170 -15.94 8.06 -15.52
N LEU A 171 -16.26 8.68 -16.66
CA LEU A 171 -15.44 9.73 -17.24
C LEU A 171 -15.34 10.97 -16.34
N ARG A 172 -16.42 11.33 -15.65
CA ARG A 172 -16.44 12.42 -14.65
C ARG A 172 -15.52 12.11 -13.47
N ILE A 173 -15.53 10.86 -12.96
CA ILE A 173 -14.63 10.42 -11.89
C ILE A 173 -13.18 10.56 -12.32
N CYS A 174 -12.83 10.08 -13.53
CA CYS A 174 -11.48 10.21 -14.07
C CYS A 174 -11.04 11.68 -14.26
N SER A 175 -11.95 12.55 -14.70
CA SER A 175 -11.66 13.99 -14.81
C SER A 175 -11.37 14.61 -13.45
N HIS A 176 -12.09 14.21 -12.41
CA HIS A 176 -11.84 14.70 -11.06
C HIS A 176 -10.48 14.23 -10.54
N MET A 177 -10.17 12.93 -10.69
CA MET A 177 -8.88 12.38 -10.30
C MET A 177 -7.70 13.05 -11.03
N THR A 178 -7.86 13.34 -12.32
CA THR A 178 -6.91 14.13 -13.10
C THR A 178 -6.69 15.52 -12.51
N GLY A 179 -7.77 16.20 -12.11
CA GLY A 179 -7.72 17.50 -11.44
C GLY A 179 -6.92 17.45 -10.14
N ILE A 180 -7.16 16.45 -9.29
CA ILE A 180 -6.43 16.27 -8.03
C ILE A 180 -4.93 16.03 -8.30
N CYS A 181 -4.58 15.19 -9.28
CA CYS A 181 -3.19 14.95 -9.67
C CYS A 181 -2.48 16.25 -10.10
N HIS A 182 -3.15 17.07 -10.92
CA HIS A 182 -2.60 18.36 -11.34
C HIS A 182 -2.42 19.33 -10.16
N SER A 183 -3.36 19.35 -9.22
CA SER A 183 -3.24 20.16 -8.00
C SER A 183 -2.06 19.72 -7.15
N ILE A 184 -1.88 18.41 -6.93
CA ILE A 184 -0.71 17.88 -6.19
C ILE A 184 0.60 18.32 -6.85
N LEU A 185 0.72 18.14 -8.17
CA LEU A 185 1.95 18.48 -8.90
C LEU A 185 2.25 19.99 -8.93
N SER A 186 1.21 20.84 -8.89
CA SER A 186 1.36 22.29 -9.03
C SER A 186 1.47 23.02 -7.69
N CYS A 187 0.86 22.48 -6.63
CA CYS A 187 0.77 23.14 -5.32
C CYS A 187 1.77 22.59 -4.30
N SER A 188 2.36 21.41 -4.53
CA SER A 188 3.35 20.84 -3.61
C SER A 188 4.74 21.48 -3.77
N PRO A 189 5.48 21.71 -2.67
CA PRO A 189 6.88 22.11 -2.74
C PRO A 189 7.74 21.11 -3.53
N GLN A 190 8.78 21.60 -4.22
CA GLN A 190 9.62 20.75 -5.06
C GLN A 190 10.35 19.67 -4.25
N GLU A 191 10.81 20.02 -3.06
CA GLU A 191 11.52 19.13 -2.15
C GLU A 191 10.61 17.96 -1.74
N LEU A 192 9.32 18.23 -1.50
CA LEU A 192 8.33 17.19 -1.22
C LEU A 192 8.07 16.30 -2.44
N LEU A 193 7.96 16.90 -3.63
CA LEU A 193 7.70 16.16 -4.87
C LEU A 193 8.82 15.16 -5.18
N GLU A 194 10.06 15.50 -4.85
CA GLU A 194 11.25 14.71 -5.18
C GLU A 194 11.69 13.79 -4.04
N GLN A 195 11.25 14.05 -2.82
CA GLN A 195 11.59 13.28 -1.62
C GLN A 195 11.28 11.79 -1.81
N ARG A 196 12.27 10.95 -1.52
CA ARG A 196 12.14 9.49 -1.56
C ARG A 196 11.93 8.91 -0.17
N ALA A 197 11.37 7.71 -0.14
CA ALA A 197 11.28 6.93 1.07
C ALA A 197 12.65 6.38 1.44
N VAL A 198 12.93 6.31 2.74
CA VAL A 198 14.14 5.72 3.29
C VAL A 198 13.76 4.57 4.20
N LEU A 199 14.68 3.62 4.41
CA LEU A 199 14.52 2.61 5.44
C LEU A 199 15.31 3.04 6.68
N GLU A 200 14.63 3.20 7.81
CA GLU A 200 15.24 3.56 9.09
C GLU A 200 15.14 2.41 10.07
N HIS A 201 16.25 2.14 10.74
CA HIS A 201 16.33 1.14 11.79
C HIS A 201 16.07 1.80 13.15
N VAL A 202 15.04 1.35 13.86
CA VAL A 202 14.57 1.96 15.10
C VAL A 202 14.46 0.90 16.20
N GLN A 203 14.83 1.27 17.42
CA GLN A 203 14.57 0.46 18.60
C GLN A 203 13.22 0.82 19.19
N LEU A 204 12.40 -0.18 19.50
CA LEU A 204 11.11 -0.01 20.14
C LEU A 204 11.22 -0.43 21.61
N GLU A 205 10.98 0.51 22.53
CA GLU A 205 11.13 0.25 23.97
C GLU A 205 9.97 -0.57 24.54
N ASP A 206 8.74 -0.25 24.11
CA ASP A 206 7.53 -0.95 24.56
C ASP A 206 6.65 -1.37 23.36
N PRO A 207 6.62 -2.67 23.00
CA PRO A 207 5.76 -3.16 21.94
C PRO A 207 4.26 -3.06 22.27
N LEU A 208 3.86 -2.95 23.54
CA LEU A 208 2.43 -2.80 23.92
C LEU A 208 1.89 -1.42 23.57
N GLY A 209 2.77 -0.42 23.48
CA GLY A 209 2.42 0.93 23.06
C GLY A 209 2.26 1.08 21.55
N LEU A 210 2.57 0.06 20.75
CA LEU A 210 2.51 0.15 19.29
C LEU A 210 1.22 -0.47 18.76
N GLU A 211 0.38 0.36 18.13
CA GLU A 211 -0.80 -0.13 17.42
C GLU A 211 -0.51 -0.21 15.92
N ILE A 212 -0.85 -1.35 15.32
CA ILE A 212 -0.60 -1.65 13.91
C ILE A 212 -1.93 -1.74 13.17
N HIS A 213 -2.13 -0.88 12.19
CA HIS A 213 -3.15 -1.04 11.17
C HIS A 213 -2.59 -1.90 10.02
N THR A 214 -3.35 -2.90 9.58
CA THR A 214 -2.95 -3.77 8.47
C THR A 214 -3.98 -3.72 7.36
N THR A 215 -3.52 -3.49 6.13
CA THR A 215 -4.37 -3.45 4.94
C THR A 215 -4.74 -4.86 4.49
N SER A 216 -5.69 -4.97 3.57
CA SER A 216 -6.08 -6.26 2.97
C SER A 216 -4.96 -6.97 2.23
N ASN A 217 -4.01 -6.21 1.66
CA ASN A 217 -2.81 -6.74 0.98
C ASN A 217 -1.58 -6.87 1.90
N CYS A 218 -1.80 -6.95 3.23
CA CYS A 218 -0.74 -7.19 4.22
C CYS A 218 0.40 -6.15 4.22
N LEU A 219 0.04 -4.86 4.09
CA LEU A 219 0.92 -3.75 4.45
C LEU A 219 0.62 -3.32 5.88
N HIS A 220 1.67 -3.06 6.67
CA HIS A 220 1.55 -2.79 8.10
C HIS A 220 1.96 -1.35 8.39
N PHE A 221 1.04 -0.56 8.92
CA PHE A 221 1.26 0.83 9.26
C PHE A 221 1.07 1.05 10.74
N VAL A 222 1.93 1.87 11.34
CA VAL A 222 1.74 2.35 12.72
C VAL A 222 0.51 3.27 12.73
N SER A 223 -0.51 2.94 13.51
CA SER A 223 -1.68 3.81 13.72
C SER A 223 -1.51 4.67 14.97
N GLN A 224 -0.93 4.10 16.02
CA GLN A 224 -0.65 4.78 17.27
C GLN A 224 0.68 4.29 17.86
N VAL A 225 1.34 5.17 18.59
CA VAL A 225 2.55 4.87 19.32
C VAL A 225 2.45 5.47 20.72
N GLY A 226 2.78 4.68 21.73
CA GLY A 226 2.92 5.14 23.10
C GLY A 226 4.02 6.21 23.21
N THR A 227 4.00 6.98 24.29
CA THR A 227 4.97 8.06 24.50
C THR A 227 6.39 7.51 24.53
N GLN A 228 7.15 7.73 23.45
CA GLN A 228 8.57 7.42 23.34
C GLN A 228 9.32 8.67 22.88
N VAL A 229 10.34 9.07 23.64
CA VAL A 229 11.16 10.25 23.33
C VAL A 229 12.48 9.77 22.76
N SER A 230 12.63 9.84 21.44
CA SER A 230 13.92 9.62 20.78
C SER A 230 14.68 10.94 20.69
N PRO A 231 15.99 10.99 21.04
CA PRO A 231 16.81 12.20 20.89
C PRO A 231 17.07 12.56 19.41
N ASN A 232 16.80 11.64 18.48
CA ASN A 232 16.88 11.88 17.04
C ASN A 232 15.47 11.83 16.44
N SER A 233 14.98 12.98 15.97
CA SER A 233 13.65 13.11 15.36
C SER A 233 13.43 12.16 14.18
N ARG A 234 14.48 11.79 13.43
CA ARG A 234 14.38 10.81 12.33
C ARG A 234 14.09 9.39 12.80
N LEU A 235 14.54 9.05 14.02
CA LEU A 235 14.33 7.74 14.63
C LEU A 235 13.02 7.67 15.42
N GLN A 236 12.29 8.77 15.55
CA GLN A 236 10.97 8.76 16.19
C GLN A 236 9.98 8.00 15.32
N ILE A 237 9.32 6.98 15.88
CA ILE A 237 8.23 6.25 15.22
C ILE A 237 7.00 7.15 15.19
N LEU A 238 6.37 7.29 14.02
CA LEU A 238 5.21 8.16 13.83
C LEU A 238 4.04 7.38 13.22
N PRO A 239 2.78 7.78 13.50
CA PRO A 239 1.63 7.26 12.76
C PRO A 239 1.81 7.45 11.24
N GLY A 240 1.47 6.42 10.48
CA GLY A 240 1.74 6.33 9.05
C GLY A 240 3.08 5.68 8.70
N ASP A 241 3.92 5.35 9.70
CA ASP A 241 5.14 4.60 9.43
C ASP A 241 4.85 3.15 9.01
N GLU A 242 5.41 2.73 7.87
CA GLU A 242 5.25 1.36 7.36
C GLU A 242 6.32 0.44 7.95
N ILE A 243 5.87 -0.65 8.56
CA ILE A 243 6.71 -1.68 9.18
C ILE A 243 7.13 -2.68 8.10
N VAL A 244 8.42 -2.72 7.82
CA VAL A 244 9.02 -3.60 6.80
C VAL A 244 9.71 -4.81 7.43
N GLN A 245 10.35 -4.62 8.58
CA GLN A 245 11.06 -5.66 9.29
C GLN A 245 10.77 -5.55 10.79
N VAL A 246 10.58 -6.71 11.43
CA VAL A 246 10.52 -6.85 12.88
C VAL A 246 11.64 -7.80 13.28
N ASN A 247 12.49 -7.36 14.19
CA ASN A 247 13.75 -8.02 14.55
C ASN A 247 14.60 -8.25 13.30
N GLU A 248 14.91 -9.51 12.99
CA GLU A 248 15.66 -9.91 11.80
C GLU A 248 14.75 -10.41 10.66
N GLN A 249 13.44 -10.44 10.87
CA GLN A 249 12.44 -10.95 9.92
C GLN A 249 11.79 -9.84 9.12
N VAL A 250 11.84 -9.97 7.81
CA VAL A 250 11.10 -9.09 6.91
C VAL A 250 9.65 -9.56 6.95
N VAL A 251 8.73 -8.68 7.34
CA VAL A 251 7.33 -9.05 7.60
C VAL A 251 6.39 -8.63 6.47
N VAL A 252 6.94 -8.10 5.38
CA VAL A 252 6.17 -7.67 4.21
C VAL A 252 5.40 -8.86 3.63
N GLY A 253 4.08 -8.68 3.48
CA GLY A 253 3.17 -9.73 3.00
C GLY A 253 2.71 -10.71 4.09
N TRP A 254 3.15 -10.56 5.34
CA TRP A 254 2.69 -11.43 6.44
C TRP A 254 1.31 -10.99 6.92
N PRO A 255 0.44 -11.90 7.36
CA PRO A 255 -0.82 -11.51 8.00
C PRO A 255 -0.56 -10.83 9.35
N HIS A 256 -1.43 -9.91 9.75
CA HIS A 256 -1.33 -9.12 10.99
C HIS A 256 -0.97 -9.98 12.22
N LYS A 257 -1.65 -11.12 12.40
CA LYS A 257 -1.42 -12.07 13.51
C LYS A 257 0.05 -12.48 13.64
N ASN A 258 0.76 -12.66 12.53
CA ASN A 258 2.12 -13.16 12.50
C ASN A 258 3.14 -12.04 12.73
N VAL A 259 2.85 -10.83 12.27
CA VAL A 259 3.63 -9.64 12.59
C VAL A 259 3.59 -9.37 14.10
N VAL A 260 2.40 -9.41 14.71
CA VAL A 260 2.24 -9.26 16.15
C VAL A 260 2.98 -10.37 16.90
N ARG A 261 2.88 -11.63 16.45
CA ARG A 261 3.62 -12.75 17.04
C ARG A 261 5.13 -12.52 17.01
N GLU A 262 5.68 -12.03 15.91
CA GLU A 262 7.11 -11.72 15.79
C GLU A 262 7.52 -10.52 16.65
N LEU A 263 6.66 -9.50 16.75
CA LEU A 263 6.87 -8.34 17.62
C LEU A 263 7.02 -8.73 19.09
N PHE A 264 6.22 -9.71 19.55
CA PHE A 264 6.24 -10.19 20.93
C PHE A 264 7.15 -11.41 21.15
N ARG A 265 7.93 -11.82 20.15
CA ARG A 265 8.88 -12.94 20.29
C ARG A 265 9.97 -12.64 21.32
N GLU A 266 10.54 -11.43 21.27
CA GLU A 266 11.56 -10.94 22.20
C GLU A 266 11.24 -9.50 22.64
N PRO A 267 10.23 -9.28 23.50
CA PRO A 267 9.67 -7.95 23.77
C PRO A 267 10.65 -7.00 24.46
N ALA A 268 11.74 -7.51 25.04
CA ALA A 268 12.76 -6.69 25.69
C ALA A 268 13.73 -6.02 24.72
N LYS A 269 13.77 -6.45 23.44
CA LYS A 269 14.71 -5.96 22.42
C LYS A 269 14.07 -5.97 21.03
N VAL A 270 13.00 -5.21 20.88
CA VAL A 270 12.33 -5.12 19.59
C VAL A 270 13.07 -4.14 18.68
N SER A 271 13.58 -4.66 17.57
CA SER A 271 14.11 -3.83 16.49
C SER A 271 13.11 -3.75 15.36
N LEU A 272 12.93 -2.56 14.79
CA LEU A 272 12.08 -2.35 13.61
C LEU A 272 12.92 -1.77 12.47
N VAL A 273 12.63 -2.21 11.25
CA VAL A 273 12.96 -1.42 10.05
C VAL A 273 11.67 -0.83 9.52
N LEU A 274 11.60 0.49 9.52
CA LEU A 274 10.48 1.25 9.02
C LEU A 274 10.88 1.82 7.67
N LYS A 275 10.07 1.61 6.62
CA LYS A 275 10.07 2.58 5.51
C LYS A 275 9.61 3.89 6.12
N LYS A 276 10.18 5.04 5.75
CA LYS A 276 9.94 6.43 6.22
C LYS A 276 9.92 7.39 5.04
N VAL A 277 9.12 8.46 5.09
CA VAL A 277 9.16 9.56 4.11
C VAL A 277 9.63 10.79 4.89
N PRO A 278 10.94 11.05 4.93
CA PRO A 278 11.51 12.16 5.67
C PRO A 278 10.97 13.48 5.12
N VAL A 279 10.76 14.47 5.97
CA VAL A 279 10.39 15.80 5.49
C VAL A 279 11.64 16.67 5.34
N PRO A 280 11.76 17.39 4.22
CA PRO A 280 12.83 18.37 4.05
C PRO A 280 12.82 19.37 5.20
N GLU A 281 13.98 19.62 5.82
CA GLU A 281 14.11 20.50 7.00
C GLU A 281 13.90 21.99 6.68
N THR A 282 13.47 22.33 5.47
CA THR A 282 13.19 23.71 5.06
C THR A 282 11.76 24.07 5.45
N PRO A 283 11.53 25.03 6.36
CA PRO A 283 10.18 25.48 6.65
C PRO A 283 9.59 26.08 5.36
N PRO A 284 8.32 25.80 5.03
CA PRO A 284 7.63 26.60 4.02
C PRO A 284 7.70 28.05 4.48
N GLN A 285 8.28 28.93 3.68
CA GLN A 285 8.12 30.37 3.88
C GLN A 285 6.65 30.70 3.62
N VAL A 286 5.83 30.58 4.67
CA VAL A 286 4.46 31.07 4.67
C VAL A 286 4.53 32.59 4.75
N THR A 287 4.33 33.26 3.63
CA THR A 287 3.89 34.66 3.66
C THR A 287 2.46 34.71 4.19
N GLY A 288 2.34 34.93 5.51
CA GLY A 288 1.27 35.67 6.18
C GLY A 288 -0.10 35.00 6.35
N SER A 289 -0.41 34.54 7.56
CA SER A 289 -1.20 35.30 8.56
C SER A 289 -1.59 34.39 9.73
N ALA A 290 -1.55 34.95 10.94
CA ALA A 290 -1.61 34.26 12.23
C ALA A 290 -3.04 33.91 12.68
N LEU A 291 -3.17 32.82 13.46
CA LEU A 291 -3.72 32.74 14.83
C LEU A 291 -4.41 31.39 15.12
N GLY A 292 -4.05 30.80 16.26
CA GLY A 292 -4.91 29.85 16.98
C GLY A 292 -4.33 28.46 17.23
N ALA A 293 -3.43 28.35 18.22
CA ALA A 293 -3.14 27.06 18.84
C ALA A 293 -4.38 26.57 19.63
N SER A 294 -4.84 25.35 19.37
CA SER A 294 -5.71 24.63 20.31
C SER A 294 -5.53 23.12 20.22
N SER A 295 -5.08 22.57 21.36
CA SER A 295 -5.34 21.26 21.97
C SER A 295 -5.50 20.01 21.10
N GLY A 296 -4.63 19.02 21.38
CA GLY A 296 -4.73 17.65 20.90
C GLY A 296 -6.09 17.02 21.15
N GLY A 297 -6.70 16.56 20.06
CA GLY A 297 -7.84 15.65 20.06
C GLY A 297 -7.40 14.33 19.44
N ALA A 298 -7.84 13.22 20.04
CA ALA A 298 -7.66 11.88 19.51
C ALA A 298 -8.20 11.78 18.06
N MET A 299 -7.31 11.67 17.08
CA MET A 299 -7.62 11.65 15.63
C MET A 299 -7.22 10.33 14.94
N GLY A 300 -7.20 9.21 15.66
CA GLY A 300 -6.61 7.95 15.16
C GLY A 300 -7.52 6.98 14.40
N SER A 301 -8.85 7.03 14.56
CA SER A 301 -9.72 5.89 14.15
C SER A 301 -10.47 6.09 12.83
N SER A 302 -10.93 7.31 12.51
CA SER A 302 -11.83 7.55 11.37
C SER A 302 -11.14 7.55 10.00
N HIS A 303 -9.84 7.86 9.92
CA HIS A 303 -9.17 8.14 8.64
C HIS A 303 -8.50 6.92 7.98
N LEU A 304 -8.19 5.88 8.76
CA LEU A 304 -7.67 4.60 8.23
C LEU A 304 -8.80 3.73 7.61
N SER A 305 -10.07 4.06 7.85
CA SER A 305 -11.21 3.41 7.19
C SER A 305 -11.17 3.53 5.66
N LEU A 306 -10.54 4.59 5.12
CA LEU A 306 -10.35 4.79 3.68
C LEU A 306 -9.42 3.75 3.04
N LEU A 307 -8.49 3.20 3.83
CA LEU A 307 -7.54 2.14 3.41
C LEU A 307 -8.20 0.75 3.37
N SER A 308 -9.34 0.58 4.05
CA SER A 308 -10.08 -0.67 4.16
C SER A 308 -11.12 -0.87 3.04
N SER A 309 -11.18 0.02 2.04
CA SER A 309 -12.19 -0.04 0.97
C SER A 309 -11.95 -1.27 0.08
N HIS A 310 -12.58 -2.40 0.43
CA HIS A 310 -12.72 -3.57 -0.43
C HIS A 310 -13.33 -3.15 -1.77
N LEU A 311 -12.65 -3.43 -2.87
CA LEU A 311 -13.35 -3.68 -4.13
C LEU A 311 -14.01 -5.05 -3.97
N PRO A 312 -15.33 -5.19 -4.22
CA PRO A 312 -15.95 -6.51 -4.29
C PRO A 312 -15.19 -7.35 -5.31
N SER A 313 -14.79 -8.56 -4.91
CA SER A 313 -14.12 -9.52 -5.77
C SER A 313 -14.93 -9.72 -7.05
N LEU A 314 -14.36 -9.34 -8.20
CA LEU A 314 -14.86 -9.71 -9.52
C LEU A 314 -14.57 -11.19 -9.73
N SER A 315 -15.38 -12.03 -9.11
CA SER A 315 -15.40 -13.47 -9.39
C SER A 315 -16.13 -13.67 -10.71
N SER A 316 -15.45 -14.32 -11.66
CA SER A 316 -16.06 -14.79 -12.90
C SER A 316 -17.13 -15.83 -12.57
N PRO A 317 -18.28 -15.86 -13.26
CA PRO A 317 -19.28 -16.89 -13.04
C PRO A 317 -18.72 -18.23 -13.53
N GLN A 318 -18.35 -19.12 -12.61
CA GLN A 318 -18.14 -20.52 -12.92
C GLN A 318 -19.50 -21.20 -13.06
N ASP A 319 -19.66 -21.83 -14.23
CA ASP A 319 -20.72 -22.71 -14.69
C ASP A 319 -21.51 -23.44 -13.59
N HIS A 320 -22.82 -23.18 -13.57
CA HIS A 320 -23.79 -24.13 -13.01
C HIS A 320 -24.09 -25.21 -14.05
N ILE A 321 -23.59 -26.43 -13.78
CA ILE A 321 -24.28 -27.68 -14.11
C ILE A 321 -24.90 -28.20 -12.82
#